data_AF-A0A9D8F3U8-F1
#
_entry.id   AF-A0A9D8F3U8-F1
#
_cell.length_a   1.000
_cell.length_b   1.000
_cell.length_c   1.000
_cell.angle_alpha   90.00
_cell.angle_beta   90.00
_cell.angle_gamma   90.00
#
_symmetry.space_group_name_H-M   'P 1'
#
loop_
_entity.id
_entity.type
_entity.pdbx_description
1 polymer ?
#
loop_
_entity_poly.entity_id
_entity_poly.type
_entity_poly.pdbx_seq_one_letter_code
_entity_poly.pdbx_strand_id
1 'polypeptide(L)'
;MKLHRACRPCSTLFAAFLAVLAVFSAEPAALDEKLEVLRPFLGKTWRGEFKDSTPEKPVVDIAKWERALNGKAVRVLHSINDGL
;
A
#
# COMPACT_ATOMS: atom_id res chain seq x y z
N MET A 1 52.90 5.59 -22.68
CA MET A 1 51.53 5.03 -22.53
C MET A 1 50.71 5.96 -21.64
N LYS A 2 49.80 6.76 -22.21
CA LYS A 2 48.88 7.60 -21.44
C LYS A 2 47.68 6.74 -21.04
N LEU A 3 47.55 6.44 -19.75
CA LEU A 3 46.40 5.72 -19.23
C LEU A 3 45.22 6.71 -19.20
N HIS A 4 44.23 6.50 -20.08
CA HIS A 4 43.00 7.28 -20.08
C HIS A 4 42.27 7.06 -18.75
N ARG A 5 42.09 8.13 -17.97
CA ARG A 5 41.17 8.16 -16.83
C ARG A 5 39.76 7.91 -17.36
N ALA A 6 39.23 6.71 -17.12
CA ALA A 6 37.83 6.41 -17.37
C ALA A 6 36.96 7.39 -16.57
N CYS A 7 36.04 8.04 -17.29
CA CYS A 7 35.03 8.93 -16.77
C CYS A 7 34.20 8.19 -15.69
N ARG A 8 34.37 8.55 -14.42
CA ARG A 8 33.67 7.98 -13.26
C ARG A 8 32.28 8.59 -12.89
N PRO A 9 31.62 9.52 -13.62
CA PRO A 9 30.35 10.08 -13.17
C PRO A 9 29.12 9.18 -13.48
N CYS A 10 29.26 8.14 -14.31
CA CYS A 10 28.14 7.26 -14.70
C CYS A 10 27.83 6.18 -13.63
N SER A 11 28.82 5.74 -12.85
CA SER A 11 28.67 4.62 -11.91
C SER A 11 27.94 5.01 -10.62
N THR A 12 28.12 6.24 -10.13
CA THR A 12 27.47 6.74 -8.90
C THR A 12 25.97 6.98 -9.06
N LEU A 13 25.53 7.45 -10.24
CA LEU A 13 24.11 7.65 -10.55
C LEU A 13 23.35 6.32 -10.61
N PHE A 14 23.99 5.29 -11.16
CA PHE A 14 23.41 3.95 -11.24
C PHE A 14 23.27 3.28 -9.87
N ALA A 15 24.27 3.44 -9.00
CA ALA A 15 24.21 2.94 -7.62
C ALA A 15 23.14 3.67 -6.78
N ALA A 16 22.98 4.98 -6.96
CA ALA A 16 21.92 5.75 -6.32
C ALA A 16 20.52 5.32 -6.80
N PHE A 17 20.36 5.03 -8.08
CA PHE A 17 19.11 4.53 -8.65
C PHE A 17 18.72 3.15 -8.09
N LEU A 18 19.68 2.23 -7.97
CA LEU A 18 19.46 0.91 -7.36
C LEU A 18 19.09 0.99 -5.88
N ALA A 19 19.69 1.92 -5.13
CA ALA A 19 19.36 2.14 -3.72
C ALA A 19 17.92 2.65 -3.53
N VAL A 20 17.43 3.50 -4.44
CA VAL A 20 16.04 4.00 -4.41
C VAL A 20 15.02 2.87 -4.65
N LEU A 21 15.31 1.93 -5.55
CA LEU A 21 14.42 0.80 -5.83
C LEU A 21 14.26 -0.16 -4.63
N ALA A 22 15.32 -0.35 -3.83
CA ALA A 22 15.28 -1.22 -2.66
C ALA A 22 14.31 -0.72 -1.56
N VAL A 23 14.09 0.60 -1.46
CA VAL A 23 13.16 1.20 -0.48
C VAL A 23 11.70 0.89 -0.81
N PHE A 24 11.36 0.75 -2.11
CA PHE A 24 9.99 0.41 -2.54
C PHE A 24 9.67 -1.08 -2.45
N SER A 25 10.68 -1.94 -2.30
CA SER A 25 10.52 -3.40 -2.21
C SER A 25 10.36 -3.90 -0.77
N ALA A 26 9.92 -3.04 0.16
CA ALA A 26 9.60 -3.48 1.52
C ALA A 26 8.39 -4.43 1.48
N GLU A 27 8.65 -5.73 1.59
CA GLU A 27 7.62 -6.75 1.64
C GLU A 27 6.74 -6.52 2.88
N PRO A 28 5.40 -6.43 2.74
CA PRO A 28 4.53 -6.19 3.88
C PRO A 28 4.70 -7.32 4.89
N ALA A 29 4.85 -6.95 6.17
CA ALA A 29 5.05 -7.91 7.25
C ALA A 29 4.01 -9.05 7.18
N ALA A 30 4.48 -10.28 7.37
CA ALA A 30 3.65 -11.48 7.35
C ALA A 30 2.45 -11.35 8.30
N LEU A 31 1.31 -11.95 7.94
CA LEU A 31 0.10 -11.85 8.75
C LEU A 31 0.24 -12.85 9.90
N ASP A 32 -0.23 -12.49 11.09
CA ASP A 32 -0.34 -13.47 12.17
C ASP A 32 -1.23 -14.63 11.72
N GLU A 33 -0.81 -15.86 12.03
CA GLU A 33 -1.52 -17.08 11.63
C GLU A 33 -2.98 -17.08 12.07
N LYS A 34 -3.27 -16.49 13.24
CA LYS A 34 -4.63 -16.39 13.77
C LYS A 34 -5.54 -15.47 12.95
N LEU A 35 -4.97 -14.62 12.11
CA LEU A 35 -5.67 -13.65 11.27
C LEU A 35 -5.78 -14.11 9.81
N GLU A 36 -5.30 -15.31 9.48
CA GLU A 36 -5.27 -15.85 8.10
C GLU A 36 -6.65 -15.96 7.45
N VAL A 37 -7.70 -16.16 8.26
CA VAL A 37 -9.09 -16.11 7.80
C VAL A 37 -9.46 -14.78 7.14
N LEU A 38 -8.76 -13.69 7.49
CA LEU A 38 -8.98 -12.35 6.93
C LEU A 38 -8.12 -12.06 5.69
N ARG A 39 -7.20 -12.94 5.32
CA ARG A 39 -6.31 -12.77 4.14
C ARG A 39 -7.08 -12.44 2.85
N PRO A 40 -8.26 -13.03 2.56
CA PRO A 40 -9.02 -12.68 1.37
C PRO A 40 -9.49 -11.21 1.31
N PHE A 41 -9.48 -10.47 2.42
CA PHE A 41 -9.92 -9.07 2.46
C PHE A 41 -8.76 -8.08 2.38
N LEU A 42 -7.55 -8.47 2.79
CA LEU A 42 -6.41 -7.56 2.90
C LEU A 42 -6.01 -6.93 1.56
N GLY A 43 -5.70 -5.63 1.60
CA GLY A 43 -5.33 -4.85 0.43
C GLY A 43 -6.52 -4.48 -0.48
N LYS A 44 -7.75 -4.87 -0.11
CA LYS A 44 -8.96 -4.55 -0.86
C LYS A 44 -9.63 -3.29 -0.31
N THR A 45 -10.25 -2.57 -1.24
CA THR A 45 -11.20 -1.50 -0.94
C THR A 45 -12.58 -1.98 -1.36
N TRP A 46 -13.54 -1.89 -0.46
CA TRP A 46 -14.92 -2.23 -0.69
C TRP A 46 -15.75 -0.95 -0.78
N ARG A 47 -16.74 -0.97 -1.66
CA ARG A 47 -17.73 0.10 -1.82
C ARG A 47 -19.11 -0.49 -1.61
N GLY A 48 -19.85 0.05 -0.66
CA GLY A 48 -21.26 -0.29 -0.40
C GLY A 48 -22.15 0.92 -0.62
N GLU A 49 -23.37 0.69 -1.08
CA GLU A 49 -24.43 1.69 -1.11
C GLU A 49 -25.51 1.29 -0.11
N PHE A 50 -25.98 2.25 0.69
CA PHE A 50 -27.05 1.99 1.64
C PHE A 50 -28.39 1.83 0.92
N LYS A 51 -29.32 1.11 1.55
CA LYS A 51 -30.66 0.84 1.00
C LYS A 51 -31.42 2.12 0.61
N ASP A 52 -31.23 3.19 1.36
CA ASP A 52 -31.92 4.48 1.15
C ASP A 52 -31.08 5.47 0.33
N SER A 53 -29.96 5.02 -0.26
CA SER A 53 -29.13 5.81 -1.16
C SER A 53 -29.91 6.09 -2.45
N THR A 54 -30.00 7.36 -2.84
CA THR A 54 -30.58 7.78 -4.13
C THR A 54 -29.56 8.57 -4.95
N PRO A 55 -29.76 8.74 -6.27
CA PRO A 55 -28.86 9.58 -7.09
C PRO A 55 -28.73 11.02 -6.56
N GLU A 56 -29.80 11.58 -5.98
CA GLU A 56 -29.84 12.94 -5.44
C GLU A 56 -29.25 13.03 -4.03
N LYS A 57 -29.27 11.93 -3.28
CA LYS A 57 -28.73 11.82 -1.92
C LYS A 57 -27.96 10.51 -1.76
N PRO A 58 -26.76 10.41 -2.35
CA PRO A 58 -25.98 9.18 -2.27
C PRO A 58 -25.51 8.95 -0.83
N VAL A 59 -25.56 7.70 -0.40
CA VAL A 59 -24.99 7.25 0.88
C VAL A 59 -24.09 6.06 0.57
N VAL A 60 -22.79 6.32 0.51
CA VAL A 60 -21.76 5.37 0.09
C VAL A 60 -20.79 5.14 1.25
N ASP A 61 -20.55 3.88 1.61
CA ASP A 61 -19.47 3.49 2.52
C ASP A 61 -18.27 2.96 1.72
N ILE A 62 -17.09 3.44 2.09
CA ILE A 62 -15.80 2.95 1.59
C ILE A 62 -15.06 2.29 2.75
N ALA A 63 -14.80 0.99 2.63
CA ALA A 63 -14.06 0.22 3.62
C ALA A 63 -12.71 -0.26 3.06
N LYS A 64 -11.61 0.19 3.66
CA LYS A 64 -10.25 -0.25 3.31
C LYS A 64 -9.69 -1.22 4.34
N TRP A 65 -9.25 -2.38 3.88
CA TRP A 65 -8.73 -3.45 4.75
C TRP A 65 -7.21 -3.50 4.69
N GLU A 66 -6.57 -3.23 5.81
CA GLU A 66 -5.12 -3.02 5.89
C GLU A 66 -4.49 -3.86 6.99
N ARG A 67 -3.23 -4.26 6.77
CA ARG A 67 -2.38 -4.78 7.84
C ARG A 67 -2.03 -3.62 8.76
N ALA A 68 -2.05 -3.87 10.06
CA ALA A 68 -1.60 -2.94 11.07
C ALA A 68 -0.67 -3.65 12.06
N LEU A 69 0.12 -2.87 12.81
CA LEU A 69 1.01 -3.39 13.85
C LEU A 69 1.89 -4.56 13.35
N ASN A 70 2.53 -4.38 12.18
CA ASN A 70 3.38 -5.37 11.53
C ASN A 70 2.71 -6.75 11.35
N GLY A 71 1.44 -6.76 10.95
CA GLY A 71 0.69 -7.99 10.67
C GLY A 71 0.11 -8.67 11.92
N LYS A 72 0.29 -8.08 13.11
CA LYS A 72 -0.37 -8.53 14.35
C LYS A 72 -1.80 -7.99 14.50
N ALA A 73 -2.21 -7.07 13.65
CA ALA A 73 -3.57 -6.56 13.60
C ALA A 73 -4.03 -6.38 12.15
N VAL A 74 -5.36 -6.39 11.98
CA VAL A 74 -6.03 -5.90 10.77
C VAL A 74 -6.80 -4.65 11.16
N ARG A 75 -6.61 -3.58 10.40
CA ARG A 75 -7.38 -2.33 10.51
C ARG A 75 -8.35 -2.25 9.36
N VAL A 76 -9.60 -1.87 9.66
CA VAL A 76 -10.58 -1.50 8.65
C VAL A 76 -10.88 -0.02 8.80
N LEU A 77 -10.57 0.77 7.77
CA LEU A 77 -10.91 2.19 7.71
C LEU A 77 -12.24 2.34 6.99
N HIS A 78 -13.25 2.83 7.69
CA HIS A 78 -14.57 3.16 7.15
C HIS A 78 -14.70 4.66 6.90
N SER A 79 -15.42 5.00 5.83
CA SER A 79 -15.77 6.37 5.48
C SER A 79 -17.11 6.37 4.79
N ILE A 80 -18.12 6.94 5.45
CA ILE A 80 -19.42 7.20 4.83
C ILE A 80 -19.35 8.59 4.24
N ASN A 81 -19.57 8.72 2.92
CA ASN A 81 -19.55 10.01 2.21
C ASN A 81 -18.38 10.92 2.64
N ASP A 82 -17.16 10.36 2.75
CA ASP A 82 -15.94 11.07 3.15
C ASP A 82 -15.85 11.54 4.63
N GLY A 83 -16.60 10.90 5.53
CA GLY A 83 -16.50 11.09 6.99
C GLY A 83 -17.74 11.72 7.63
N LEU A 84 -18.90 11.57 6.98
CA LEU A 84 -20.23 11.97 7.45
C LEU A 84 -20.85 10.97 8.43
#